data_AF-A0A1B7SDH5-F1
#
_entry.id   AF-A0A1B7SDH5-F1
#
_cell.length_a   1.000
_cell.length_b   1.000
_cell.length_c   1.000
_cell.angle_alpha   90.00
_cell.angle_beta   90.00
_cell.angle_gamma   90.00
#
_symmetry.space_group_name_H-M   'P 1'
#
loop_
_entity.id
_entity.type
_entity.pdbx_description
1 polymer ?
#
loop_
_entity_poly.entity_id
_entity_poly.type
_entity_poly.pdbx_seq_one_letter_code
_entity_poly.pdbx_strand_id
1 'polypeptide(L)'
;MSWVGFKKAVNRAGAHVILRTNKGEPSVDPEFDVQEANFRKLETYTNELDQELGRFVGNFENLLETQINMARTLDSFYGDYSFELKADKRSEAAEAAEEHKVNPRDGISLNYLQMVEDIKDNILPEILEPMSITVVEPINELKKYNDEINKLIKKRARKKVDYDVSRFKLSKLQSEYEAIERQVTEQHHTEKTDQLQKSLDKLQKFKVEYDEAENIYTDINTRLKNEIEQFIALRLSLVDPTFESFIKIQLKLYGDIYARLEQKQQQLDAMTVEEHEEDKLDARLEEILSRMRALDIKNL
;
A
#
# COMPACT_ATOMS: atom_id res chain seq x y z
N MET A 1 -23.36 6.40 -15.63
CA MET A 1 -22.84 7.59 -16.35
C MET A 1 -24.00 8.31 -17.03
N SER A 2 -24.08 9.64 -16.96
CA SER A 2 -25.18 10.39 -17.58
C SER A 2 -24.95 10.63 -19.08
N TRP A 3 -26.01 10.76 -19.87
CA TRP A 3 -25.98 11.09 -21.31
C TRP A 3 -25.16 12.35 -21.62
N VAL A 4 -25.25 13.35 -20.73
CA VAL A 4 -24.46 14.59 -20.80
C VAL A 4 -22.96 14.32 -20.60
N GLY A 5 -22.60 13.38 -19.72
CA GLY A 5 -21.22 12.94 -19.51
C GLY A 5 -20.65 12.23 -20.73
N PHE A 6 -21.44 11.36 -21.39
CA PHE A 6 -21.04 10.69 -22.63
C PHE A 6 -20.79 11.70 -23.77
N LYS A 7 -21.70 12.65 -23.98
CA LYS A 7 -21.54 13.71 -25.00
C LYS A 7 -20.28 14.55 -24.77
N LYS A 8 -19.98 14.90 -23.51
CA LYS A 8 -18.74 15.63 -23.15
C LYS A 8 -17.49 14.77 -23.40
N ALA A 9 -17.53 13.46 -23.13
CA ALA A 9 -16.41 12.57 -23.38
C ALA A 9 -16.10 12.43 -24.88
N VAL A 10 -17.13 12.25 -25.73
CA VAL A 10 -16.96 12.18 -27.19
C VAL A 10 -16.41 13.50 -27.75
N ASN A 11 -16.92 14.64 -27.28
CA ASN A 11 -16.40 15.95 -27.69
C ASN A 11 -14.93 16.14 -27.31
N ARG A 12 -14.49 15.65 -26.13
CA ARG A 12 -13.08 15.70 -25.71
C ARG A 12 -12.17 14.80 -26.53
N ALA A 13 -12.64 13.60 -26.91
CA ALA A 13 -11.88 12.71 -27.77
C ALA A 13 -11.65 13.33 -29.16
N GLY A 14 -12.69 13.91 -29.76
CA GLY A 14 -12.56 14.66 -31.02
C GLY A 14 -11.66 15.89 -30.89
N ALA A 15 -11.76 16.60 -29.77
CA ALA A 15 -10.90 17.73 -29.43
C ALA A 15 -9.41 17.38 -29.35
N HIS A 16 -9.06 16.25 -28.71
CA HIS A 16 -7.67 15.77 -28.65
C HIS A 16 -7.09 15.52 -30.04
N VAL A 17 -7.89 15.00 -30.97
CA VAL A 17 -7.48 14.81 -32.36
C VAL A 17 -7.28 16.15 -33.05
N ILE A 18 -8.18 17.11 -32.84
CA ILE A 18 -8.07 18.46 -33.42
C ILE A 18 -6.85 19.21 -32.89
N LEU A 19 -6.59 19.17 -31.58
CA LEU A 19 -5.39 19.78 -30.97
C LEU A 19 -4.07 19.14 -31.44
N ARG A 20 -4.08 17.85 -31.81
CA ARG A 20 -2.90 17.17 -32.35
C ARG A 20 -2.71 17.33 -33.86
N THR A 21 -3.80 17.53 -34.61
CA THR A 21 -3.77 17.64 -36.09
C THR A 21 -3.68 19.09 -36.57
N ASN A 22 -4.27 20.04 -35.83
CA ASN A 22 -3.98 21.46 -36.01
C ASN A 22 -2.82 21.86 -35.10
N LYS A 23 -1.99 22.81 -35.54
CA LYS A 23 -0.85 23.39 -34.81
C LYS A 23 -1.24 24.18 -33.54
N GLY A 24 -2.30 23.78 -32.83
CA GLY A 24 -2.66 24.36 -31.54
C GLY A 24 -1.73 23.80 -30.46
N GLU A 25 -0.84 24.64 -29.94
CA GLU A 25 0.04 24.23 -28.85
C GLU A 25 -0.78 23.99 -27.56
N PRO A 26 -0.64 22.82 -26.91
CA PRO A 26 -1.31 22.57 -25.64
C PRO A 26 -0.77 23.51 -24.57
N SER A 27 -1.59 23.87 -23.58
CA SER A 27 -1.10 24.63 -22.43
C SER A 27 -0.06 23.80 -21.65
N VAL A 28 1.01 24.44 -21.21
CA VAL A 28 2.04 23.83 -20.37
C VAL A 28 1.96 24.45 -18.98
N ASP A 29 2.07 23.62 -17.94
CA ASP A 29 2.05 24.07 -16.53
C ASP A 29 3.20 23.39 -15.78
N PRO A 30 4.45 23.89 -15.94
CA PRO A 30 5.64 23.23 -15.39
C PRO A 30 5.60 23.09 -13.88
N GLU A 31 4.97 24.04 -13.18
CA GLU A 31 4.81 24.02 -11.73
C GLU A 31 3.93 22.84 -11.30
N PHE A 32 2.78 22.67 -11.96
CA PHE A 32 1.92 21.51 -11.69
C PHE A 32 2.62 20.20 -12.05
N ASP A 33 3.36 20.16 -13.15
CA ASP A 33 4.03 18.94 -13.60
C ASP A 33 5.07 18.46 -12.56
N VAL A 34 5.79 19.39 -11.92
CA VAL A 34 6.70 19.09 -10.80
C VAL A 34 5.94 18.60 -9.57
N GLN A 35 4.84 19.26 -9.20
CA GLN A 35 4.01 18.86 -8.06
C GLN A 35 3.37 17.48 -8.27
N GLU A 36 2.84 17.21 -9.46
CA GLU A 36 2.31 15.89 -9.82
C GLU A 36 3.42 14.84 -9.74
N ALA A 37 4.61 15.10 -10.29
CA ALA A 37 5.72 14.16 -10.20
C ALA A 37 6.11 13.83 -8.74
N ASN A 38 6.10 14.82 -7.86
CA ASN A 38 6.36 14.62 -6.43
C ASN A 38 5.24 13.82 -5.76
N PHE A 39 3.97 14.12 -6.06
CA PHE A 39 2.83 13.35 -5.58
C PHE A 39 2.88 11.89 -6.04
N ARG A 40 3.23 11.62 -7.30
CA ARG A 40 3.37 10.26 -7.84
C ARG A 40 4.41 9.43 -7.09
N LYS A 41 5.54 10.03 -6.71
CA LYS A 41 6.55 9.35 -5.88
C LYS A 41 5.98 9.00 -4.51
N LEU A 42 5.29 9.93 -3.85
CA LEU A 42 4.65 9.70 -2.56
C LEU A 42 3.59 8.58 -2.64
N GLU A 43 2.79 8.57 -3.71
CA GLU A 43 1.80 7.54 -3.99
C GLU A 43 2.46 6.15 -4.13
N THR A 44 3.55 6.05 -4.92
CA THR A 44 4.31 4.80 -5.06
C THR A 44 4.81 4.31 -3.72
N TYR A 45 5.49 5.16 -2.95
CA TYR A 45 6.03 4.76 -1.64
C TYR A 45 4.95 4.38 -0.63
N THR A 46 3.80 5.07 -0.64
CA THR A 46 2.68 4.73 0.25
C THR A 46 2.10 3.36 -0.08
N ASN A 47 1.95 3.04 -1.37
CA ASN A 47 1.42 1.75 -1.80
C ASN A 47 2.39 0.60 -1.53
N GLU A 48 3.69 0.83 -1.75
CA GLU A 48 4.73 -0.14 -1.40
C GLU A 48 4.76 -0.38 0.11
N LEU A 49 4.71 0.68 0.92
CA LEU A 49 4.69 0.59 2.38
C LEU A 49 3.48 -0.20 2.90
N ASP A 50 2.28 0.09 2.40
CA ASP A 50 1.04 -0.64 2.73
C ASP A 50 1.16 -2.14 2.40
N GLN A 51 1.70 -2.46 1.21
CA GLN A 51 1.89 -3.84 0.80
C GLN A 51 2.92 -4.57 1.67
N GLU A 52 4.06 -3.94 1.97
CA GLU A 52 5.12 -4.54 2.79
C GLU A 52 4.67 -4.71 4.25
N LEU A 53 3.89 -3.77 4.80
CA LEU A 53 3.31 -3.93 6.14
C LEU A 53 2.34 -5.10 6.22
N GLY A 54 1.46 -5.24 5.22
CA GLY A 54 0.57 -6.41 5.14
C GLY A 54 1.34 -7.72 5.05
N ARG A 55 2.43 -7.75 4.26
CA ARG A 55 3.33 -8.91 4.17
C ARG A 55 4.03 -9.19 5.50
N PHE A 56 4.51 -8.16 6.19
CA PHE A 56 5.20 -8.30 7.48
C PHE A 56 4.31 -9.00 8.51
N VAL A 57 3.06 -8.53 8.68
CA VAL A 57 2.09 -9.15 9.61
C VAL A 57 1.80 -10.59 9.21
N GLY A 58 1.48 -10.83 7.93
CA GLY A 58 1.17 -12.18 7.45
C GLY A 58 2.36 -13.14 7.55
N ASN A 59 3.59 -12.67 7.31
CA ASN A 59 4.80 -13.48 7.47
C ASN A 59 5.01 -13.88 8.93
N PHE A 60 4.70 -12.99 9.88
CA PHE A 60 4.84 -13.29 11.30
C PHE A 60 3.83 -14.35 11.76
N GLU A 61 2.56 -14.23 11.34
CA GLU A 61 1.53 -15.24 11.59
C GLU A 61 1.90 -16.60 10.99
N ASN A 62 2.34 -16.61 9.72
CA ASN A 62 2.77 -17.81 9.03
C ASN A 62 3.99 -18.47 9.69
N LEU A 63 4.95 -17.67 10.17
CA LEU A 63 6.12 -18.16 10.89
C LEU A 63 5.71 -18.85 12.18
N LEU A 64 4.84 -18.22 12.98
CA LEU A 64 4.32 -18.82 14.21
C LEU A 64 3.52 -20.09 13.94
N GLU A 65 2.68 -20.10 12.91
CA GLU A 65 1.94 -21.30 12.52
C GLU A 65 2.87 -22.44 12.12
N THR A 66 3.92 -22.13 11.35
CA THR A 66 4.95 -23.10 10.97
C THR A 66 5.68 -23.64 12.20
N GLN A 67 6.07 -22.77 13.14
CA GLN A 67 6.72 -23.16 14.39
C GLN A 67 5.83 -24.06 15.25
N ILE A 68 4.54 -23.74 15.35
CA ILE A 68 3.56 -24.59 16.05
C ILE A 68 3.49 -25.95 15.38
N ASN A 69 3.37 -26.01 14.06
CA ASN A 69 3.28 -27.29 13.35
C ASN A 69 4.55 -28.13 13.53
N MET A 70 5.74 -27.51 13.49
CA MET A 70 7.00 -28.18 13.80
C MET A 70 7.02 -28.71 15.24
N ALA A 71 6.63 -27.90 16.21
CA ALA A 71 6.56 -28.30 17.61
C ALA A 71 5.58 -29.46 17.85
N ARG A 72 4.44 -29.45 17.16
CA ARG A 72 3.45 -30.54 17.18
C ARG A 72 3.98 -31.84 16.61
N THR A 73 4.62 -31.78 15.45
CA THR A 73 5.24 -32.96 14.84
C THR A 73 6.34 -33.50 15.74
N LEU A 74 7.17 -32.64 16.32
CA LEU A 74 8.24 -33.04 17.23
C LEU A 74 7.67 -33.71 18.49
N ASP A 75 6.64 -33.13 19.11
CA ASP A 75 5.98 -33.73 20.28
C ASP A 75 5.33 -35.09 19.99
N SER A 76 4.78 -35.28 18.78
CA SER A 76 4.17 -36.55 18.39
C SER A 76 5.14 -37.75 18.36
N PHE A 77 6.46 -37.52 18.28
CA PHE A 77 7.46 -38.59 18.39
C PHE A 77 7.71 -39.05 19.83
N TYR A 78 7.36 -38.22 20.82
CA TYR A 78 7.67 -38.46 22.23
C TYR A 78 6.41 -38.62 23.11
N GLY A 79 5.23 -38.21 22.65
CA GLY A 79 3.98 -38.33 23.40
C GLY A 79 2.71 -38.42 22.55
N ASP A 80 1.59 -38.68 23.22
CA ASP A 80 0.26 -38.87 22.61
C ASP A 80 -0.63 -37.66 22.98
N TYR A 81 -0.25 -36.49 22.47
CA TYR A 81 -0.86 -35.20 22.82
C TYR A 81 -2.26 -35.04 22.22
N SER A 82 -3.23 -34.67 23.06
CA SER A 82 -4.58 -34.34 22.63
C SER A 82 -4.73 -32.83 22.44
N PHE A 83 -4.95 -32.42 21.19
CA PHE A 83 -5.23 -31.04 20.83
C PHE A 83 -6.54 -30.52 21.44
N GLU A 84 -7.54 -31.38 21.65
CA GLU A 84 -8.81 -30.97 22.28
C GLU A 84 -8.66 -30.69 23.77
N LEU A 85 -7.78 -31.43 24.46
CA LEU A 85 -7.56 -31.28 25.90
C LEU A 85 -6.41 -30.31 26.23
N LYS A 86 -5.69 -29.81 25.20
CA LYS A 86 -4.38 -29.13 25.32
C LYS A 86 -3.41 -29.86 26.28
N ALA A 87 -3.52 -31.19 26.35
CA ALA A 87 -2.83 -32.05 27.30
C ALA A 87 -2.73 -33.48 26.75
N ASP A 88 -1.93 -34.32 27.40
CA ASP A 88 -1.80 -35.72 27.00
C ASP A 88 -3.09 -36.50 27.14
N LYS A 89 -3.32 -37.45 26.23
CA LYS A 89 -4.29 -38.52 26.46
C LYS A 89 -3.76 -39.46 27.56
N ARG A 90 -3.95 -39.08 28.82
CA ARG A 90 -3.91 -40.04 29.94
C ARG A 90 -5.23 -40.78 30.00
N SER A 91 -5.33 -41.89 29.27
CA SER A 91 -6.35 -42.91 29.50
C SER A 91 -5.89 -43.82 30.64
N GLU A 92 -6.79 -44.25 31.53
CA GLU A 92 -6.51 -45.31 32.52
C GLU A 92 -5.97 -46.61 31.86
N ALA A 93 -6.28 -46.84 30.57
CA ALA A 93 -5.73 -47.96 29.80
C ALA A 93 -4.27 -47.75 29.35
N ALA A 94 -3.77 -46.52 29.34
CA ALA A 94 -2.40 -46.19 28.93
C ALA A 94 -1.37 -46.40 30.06
N GLU A 95 -1.81 -46.41 31.33
CA GLU A 95 -0.97 -46.80 32.48
C GLU A 95 -0.69 -48.31 32.49
N ALA A 96 -1.59 -49.14 31.93
CA ALA A 96 -1.41 -50.59 31.83
C ALA A 96 -0.53 -51.04 30.65
N ALA A 97 -0.20 -50.14 29.72
CA ALA A 97 0.56 -50.43 28.49
C ALA A 97 2.00 -49.88 28.52
N GLU A 98 2.61 -49.76 29.70
CA GLU A 98 4.00 -49.28 29.87
C GLU A 98 5.05 -50.14 29.14
N GLU A 99 4.75 -51.38 28.77
CA GLU A 99 5.73 -52.27 28.11
C GLU A 99 6.08 -51.90 26.64
N HIS A 100 5.30 -51.06 25.96
CA HIS A 100 5.48 -50.80 24.52
C HIS A 100 5.40 -49.31 24.11
N LYS A 101 5.91 -48.39 24.93
CA LYS A 101 6.27 -47.04 24.43
C LYS A 101 7.70 -47.07 23.91
N VAL A 102 7.86 -46.88 22.60
CA VAL A 102 9.16 -46.92 21.91
C VAL A 102 10.10 -45.81 22.40
N ASN A 103 9.58 -44.70 22.93
CA ASN A 103 10.36 -43.61 23.54
C ASN A 103 9.70 -43.11 24.85
N PRO A 104 10.47 -42.87 25.93
CA PRO A 104 10.01 -42.10 27.08
C PRO A 104 9.80 -40.63 26.67
N ARG A 105 8.86 -39.93 27.33
CA ARG A 105 8.65 -38.52 27.07
C ARG A 105 9.90 -37.70 27.38
N ASP A 106 10.25 -36.80 26.48
CA ASP A 106 11.35 -35.84 26.62
C ASP A 106 10.96 -34.65 27.53
N GLY A 107 9.67 -34.28 27.58
CA GLY A 107 9.14 -33.15 28.36
C GLY A 107 9.50 -31.77 27.78
N ILE A 108 10.44 -31.71 26.83
CA ILE A 108 10.92 -30.48 26.18
C ILE A 108 10.00 -30.12 25.01
N SER A 109 9.60 -31.09 24.19
CA SER A 109 8.72 -30.90 23.04
C SER A 109 7.39 -30.24 23.40
N LEU A 110 6.70 -30.79 24.41
CA LEU A 110 5.42 -30.29 24.88
C LEU A 110 5.58 -28.88 25.44
N ASN A 111 6.65 -28.64 26.18
CA ASN A 111 6.92 -27.35 26.78
C ASN A 111 7.13 -26.26 25.73
N TYR A 112 7.89 -26.56 24.68
CA TYR A 112 8.07 -25.68 23.54
C TYR A 112 6.75 -25.46 22.79
N LEU A 113 5.98 -26.51 22.51
CA LEU A 113 4.66 -26.40 21.88
C LEU A 113 3.74 -25.45 22.65
N GLN A 114 3.56 -25.68 23.96
CA GLN A 114 2.76 -24.80 24.81
C GLN A 114 3.26 -23.36 24.79
N MET A 115 4.57 -23.18 24.65
CA MET A 115 5.17 -21.85 24.65
C MET A 115 4.89 -21.08 23.36
N VAL A 116 5.02 -21.72 22.20
CA VAL A 116 4.70 -21.11 20.91
C VAL A 116 3.19 -20.88 20.79
N GLU A 117 2.37 -21.81 21.30
CA GLU A 117 0.91 -21.60 21.37
C GLU A 117 0.55 -20.42 22.27
N ASP A 118 1.24 -20.23 23.39
CA ASP A 118 1.03 -19.08 24.27
C ASP A 118 1.49 -17.75 23.65
N ILE A 119 2.60 -17.74 22.91
CA ILE A 119 3.01 -16.56 22.12
C ILE A 119 1.92 -16.19 21.11
N LYS A 120 1.35 -17.18 20.42
CA LYS A 120 0.28 -16.96 19.43
C LYS A 120 -1.03 -16.50 20.08
N ASP A 121 -1.44 -17.13 21.18
CA ASP A 121 -2.76 -16.90 21.78
C ASP A 121 -2.79 -15.66 22.69
N ASN A 122 -1.65 -15.28 23.30
CA ASN A 122 -1.60 -14.21 24.30
C ASN A 122 -0.73 -13.01 23.89
N ILE A 123 0.49 -13.22 23.39
CA ILE A 123 1.41 -12.10 23.06
C ILE A 123 1.02 -11.43 21.74
N LEU A 124 0.69 -12.22 20.72
CA LEU A 124 0.40 -11.68 19.39
C LEU A 124 -0.84 -10.76 19.37
N PRO A 125 -2.00 -11.11 19.97
CA PRO A 125 -3.18 -10.25 19.96
C PRO A 125 -2.94 -8.89 20.64
N GLU A 126 -2.17 -8.87 21.74
CA GLU A 126 -1.83 -7.64 22.47
C GLU A 126 -0.98 -6.63 21.67
N ILE A 127 -0.37 -7.10 20.58
CA ILE A 127 0.56 -6.32 19.76
C ILE A 127 -0.07 -5.97 18.41
N LEU A 128 -0.86 -6.87 17.84
CA LEU A 128 -1.57 -6.64 16.59
C LEU A 128 -2.59 -5.51 16.68
N GLU A 129 -3.32 -5.38 17.80
CA GLU A 129 -4.30 -4.31 17.96
C GLU A 129 -3.63 -2.91 17.97
N PRO A 130 -2.62 -2.64 18.81
CA PRO A 130 -1.86 -1.39 18.73
C PRO A 130 -1.24 -1.13 17.37
N MET A 131 -0.72 -2.17 16.70
CA MET A 131 -0.15 -2.04 15.35
C MET A 131 -1.21 -1.64 14.32
N SER A 132 -2.40 -2.23 14.41
CA SER A 132 -3.52 -1.89 13.53
C SER A 132 -3.86 -0.40 13.65
N ILE A 133 -4.03 0.08 14.88
CA ILE A 133 -4.49 1.45 15.16
C ILE A 133 -3.40 2.50 14.87
N THR A 134 -2.14 2.23 15.26
CA THR A 134 -1.08 3.25 15.23
C THR A 134 -0.24 3.23 13.94
N VAL A 135 -0.30 2.14 13.16
CA VAL A 135 0.49 1.96 11.95
C VAL A 135 -0.38 1.71 10.73
N VAL A 136 -1.21 0.66 10.76
CA VAL A 136 -1.93 0.20 9.57
C VAL A 136 -3.06 1.16 9.18
N GLU A 137 -3.86 1.62 10.14
CA GLU A 137 -4.96 2.56 9.88
C GLU A 137 -4.48 3.91 9.33
N PRO A 138 -3.46 4.58 9.92
CA PRO A 138 -2.90 5.83 9.37
C PRO A 138 -2.40 5.70 7.92
N ILE A 139 -1.74 4.58 7.58
CA ILE A 139 -1.22 4.34 6.24
C ILE A 139 -2.37 4.08 5.25
N ASN A 140 -3.39 3.34 5.68
CA ASN A 140 -4.61 3.17 4.90
C ASN A 140 -5.35 4.49 4.66
N GLU A 141 -5.37 5.40 5.64
CA GLU A 141 -5.95 6.73 5.48
C GLU A 141 -5.15 7.57 4.48
N LEU A 142 -3.80 7.55 4.56
CA LEU A 142 -2.93 8.20 3.58
C LEU A 142 -3.19 7.67 2.16
N LYS A 143 -3.39 6.37 2.00
CA LYS A 143 -3.74 5.72 0.73
C LYS A 143 -5.10 6.20 0.19
N LYS A 144 -6.10 6.36 1.05
CA LYS A 144 -7.42 6.92 0.64
C LYS A 144 -7.26 8.35 0.13
N TYR A 145 -6.45 9.18 0.79
CA TYR A 145 -6.16 10.54 0.30
C TYR A 145 -5.46 10.53 -1.06
N ASN A 146 -4.53 9.61 -1.31
CA ASN A 146 -3.91 9.43 -2.63
C ASN A 146 -4.97 9.16 -3.71
N ASP A 147 -5.97 8.31 -3.44
CA ASP A 147 -7.07 8.02 -4.37
C ASP A 147 -7.95 9.25 -4.66
N GLU A 148 -8.18 10.10 -3.66
CA GLU A 148 -8.93 11.35 -3.82
C GLU A 148 -8.19 12.37 -4.67
N ILE A 149 -6.91 12.61 -4.37
CA ILE A 149 -6.05 13.50 -5.17
C ILE A 149 -5.95 13.01 -6.61
N ASN A 150 -5.85 11.69 -6.83
CA ASN A 150 -5.89 11.08 -8.15
C ASN A 150 -7.16 11.41 -8.95
N LYS A 151 -8.33 11.39 -8.28
CA LYS A 151 -9.59 11.78 -8.92
C LYS A 151 -9.57 13.26 -9.32
N LEU A 152 -8.97 14.12 -8.50
CA LEU A 152 -8.81 15.55 -8.78
C LEU A 152 -7.83 15.81 -9.93
N ILE A 153 -6.67 15.14 -9.97
CA ILE A 153 -5.72 15.21 -11.09
C ILE A 153 -6.42 14.81 -12.40
N LYS A 154 -7.16 13.69 -12.41
CA LYS A 154 -7.94 13.26 -13.57
C LYS A 154 -9.01 14.29 -13.95
N LYS A 155 -9.63 14.97 -12.97
CA LYS A 155 -10.62 16.04 -13.21
C LYS A 155 -9.95 17.27 -13.85
N ARG A 156 -8.81 17.71 -13.31
CA ARG A 156 -8.00 18.80 -13.86
C ARG A 156 -7.59 18.51 -15.31
N ALA A 157 -7.06 17.32 -15.60
CA ALA A 157 -6.65 16.94 -16.95
C ALA A 157 -7.79 17.07 -17.97
N ARG A 158 -9.01 16.63 -17.62
CA ARG A 158 -10.19 16.82 -18.49
C ARG A 158 -10.56 18.28 -18.69
N LYS A 159 -10.40 19.11 -17.66
CA LYS A 159 -10.71 20.55 -17.71
C LYS A 159 -9.67 21.36 -18.47
N LYS A 160 -8.40 20.96 -18.39
CA LYS A 160 -7.31 21.50 -19.21
C LYS A 160 -7.61 21.32 -20.70
N VAL A 161 -8.06 20.13 -21.10
CA VAL A 161 -8.47 19.86 -22.49
C VAL A 161 -9.66 20.71 -22.89
N ASP A 162 -10.68 20.83 -22.06
CA ASP A 162 -11.84 21.70 -22.33
C ASP A 162 -11.38 23.16 -22.54
N TYR A 163 -10.46 23.65 -21.70
CA TYR A 163 -9.85 24.99 -21.79
C TYR A 163 -9.04 25.18 -23.08
N ASP A 164 -8.12 24.27 -23.41
CA ASP A 164 -7.27 24.36 -24.60
C ASP A 164 -8.10 24.40 -25.90
N VAL A 165 -9.17 23.61 -25.95
CA VAL A 165 -10.11 23.60 -27.09
C VAL A 165 -10.85 24.92 -27.20
N SER A 166 -11.36 25.46 -26.09
CA SER A 166 -12.05 26.74 -26.08
C SER A 166 -11.10 27.87 -26.46
N ARG A 167 -9.86 27.87 -25.95
CA ARG A 167 -8.81 28.83 -26.30
C ARG A 167 -8.50 28.83 -27.79
N PHE A 168 -8.34 27.63 -28.38
CA PHE A 168 -8.08 27.48 -29.81
C PHE A 168 -9.24 28.01 -30.66
N LYS A 169 -10.49 27.66 -30.31
CA LYS A 169 -11.68 28.17 -31.01
C LYS A 169 -11.82 29.68 -30.90
N LEU A 170 -11.53 30.26 -29.73
CA LEU A 170 -11.56 31.71 -29.53
C LEU A 170 -10.54 32.40 -30.44
N SER A 171 -9.29 31.92 -30.45
CA SER A 171 -8.24 32.45 -31.33
C SER A 171 -8.62 32.36 -32.80
N LYS A 172 -9.26 31.27 -33.23
CA LYS A 172 -9.74 31.13 -34.62
C LYS A 172 -10.85 32.16 -34.95
N LEU A 173 -11.85 32.31 -34.08
CA LEU A 173 -12.93 33.28 -34.27
C LEU A 173 -12.40 34.73 -34.25
N GLN A 174 -11.39 35.03 -33.42
CA GLN A 174 -10.71 36.32 -33.42
C GLN A 174 -10.01 36.58 -34.75
N SER A 175 -9.25 35.62 -35.28
CA SER A 175 -8.59 35.76 -36.58
C SER A 175 -9.58 35.92 -37.74
N GLU A 176 -10.71 35.22 -37.70
CA GLU A 176 -11.80 35.39 -38.69
C GLU A 176 -12.43 36.79 -38.60
N TYR A 177 -12.66 37.30 -37.39
CA TYR A 177 -13.16 38.66 -37.17
C TYR A 177 -12.20 39.71 -37.72
N GLU A 178 -10.91 39.64 -37.35
CA GLU A 178 -9.87 40.58 -37.80
C GLU A 178 -9.73 40.58 -39.33
N ALA A 179 -9.86 39.42 -39.99
CA ALA A 179 -9.80 39.33 -41.44
C ALA A 179 -10.99 40.03 -42.11
N ILE A 180 -12.20 39.92 -41.55
CA ILE A 180 -13.39 40.62 -42.05
C ILE A 180 -13.27 42.12 -41.79
N GLU A 181 -12.79 42.52 -40.61
CA GLU A 181 -12.56 43.92 -40.23
C GLU A 181 -11.61 44.62 -41.20
N ARG A 182 -10.47 44.00 -41.55
CA ARG A 182 -9.55 44.55 -42.55
C ARG A 182 -10.19 44.72 -43.93
N GLN A 183 -11.02 43.76 -44.36
CA GLN A 183 -11.72 43.86 -45.65
C GLN A 183 -12.75 45.00 -45.67
N VAL A 184 -13.39 45.29 -44.55
CA VAL A 184 -14.36 46.40 -44.45
C VAL A 184 -13.63 47.75 -44.37
N THR A 185 -12.58 47.84 -43.55
CA THR A 185 -11.89 49.11 -43.24
C THR A 185 -10.87 49.52 -44.30
N GLU A 186 -10.04 48.58 -44.77
CA GLU A 186 -8.93 48.89 -45.70
C GLU A 186 -9.35 48.72 -47.17
N GLN A 187 -10.24 47.79 -47.47
CA GLN A 187 -10.69 47.48 -48.84
C GLN A 187 -12.07 48.08 -49.18
N HIS A 188 -12.65 48.89 -48.29
CA HIS A 188 -13.93 49.60 -48.45
C HIS A 188 -15.12 48.71 -48.90
N HIS A 189 -15.12 47.43 -48.54
CA HIS A 189 -16.24 46.52 -48.83
C HIS A 189 -17.42 46.75 -47.89
N THR A 190 -18.22 47.80 -48.15
CA THR A 190 -19.39 48.19 -47.34
C THR A 190 -20.47 47.10 -47.24
N GLU A 191 -20.57 46.21 -48.24
CA GLU A 191 -21.50 45.06 -48.24
C GLU A 191 -21.18 44.01 -47.15
N LYS A 192 -19.95 44.01 -46.60
CA LYS A 192 -19.53 43.06 -45.56
C LYS A 192 -19.77 43.57 -44.13
N THR A 193 -20.33 44.78 -43.98
CA THR A 193 -20.62 45.38 -42.67
C THR A 193 -21.57 44.51 -41.83
N ASP A 194 -22.61 43.92 -42.45
CA ASP A 194 -23.51 42.99 -41.77
C ASP A 194 -22.82 41.69 -41.34
N GLN A 195 -21.82 41.23 -42.11
CA GLN A 195 -21.03 40.04 -41.78
C GLN A 195 -20.08 40.31 -40.61
N LEU A 196 -19.53 41.52 -40.55
CA LEU A 196 -18.71 41.99 -39.43
C LEU A 196 -19.52 42.01 -38.13
N GLN A 197 -20.74 42.56 -38.16
CA GLN A 197 -21.64 42.59 -36.99
C GLN A 197 -21.96 41.16 -36.51
N LYS A 198 -22.32 40.24 -37.43
CA LYS A 198 -22.59 38.84 -37.10
C LYS A 198 -21.36 38.10 -36.55
N SER A 199 -20.17 38.43 -37.04
CA SER A 199 -18.91 37.88 -36.54
C SER A 199 -18.63 38.35 -35.11
N LEU A 200 -18.84 39.66 -34.85
CA LEU A 200 -18.72 40.26 -33.52
C LEU A 200 -19.68 39.59 -32.51
N ASP A 201 -20.96 39.43 -32.86
CA ASP A 201 -21.94 38.79 -31.98
C ASP A 201 -21.57 37.34 -31.63
N LYS A 202 -21.04 36.59 -32.62
CA LYS A 202 -20.56 35.22 -32.40
C LYS A 202 -19.34 35.20 -31.48
N LEU A 203 -18.39 36.09 -31.72
CA LEU A 203 -17.18 36.21 -30.92
C LEU A 203 -17.51 36.57 -29.47
N GLN A 204 -18.39 37.55 -29.24
CA GLN A 204 -18.82 37.95 -27.90
C GLN A 204 -19.52 36.82 -27.15
N LYS A 205 -20.43 36.10 -27.79
CA LYS A 205 -21.09 34.92 -27.18
C LYS A 205 -20.08 33.84 -26.82
N PHE A 206 -19.16 33.53 -27.73
CA PHE A 206 -18.15 32.50 -27.47
C PHE A 206 -17.14 32.92 -26.41
N LYS A 207 -16.86 34.21 -26.26
CA LYS A 207 -15.98 34.73 -25.20
C LYS A 207 -16.53 34.42 -23.81
N VAL A 208 -17.85 34.53 -23.60
CA VAL A 208 -18.49 34.12 -22.33
C VAL A 208 -18.29 32.63 -22.04
N GLU A 209 -18.47 31.77 -23.05
CA GLU A 209 -18.21 30.32 -22.91
C GLU A 209 -16.75 30.00 -22.62
N TYR A 210 -15.82 30.76 -23.21
CA TYR A 210 -14.38 30.66 -22.93
C TYR A 210 -14.07 31.08 -21.49
N ASP A 211 -14.56 32.23 -21.04
CA ASP A 211 -14.33 32.76 -19.70
C ASP A 211 -14.83 31.77 -18.63
N GLU A 212 -15.98 31.12 -18.85
CA GLU A 212 -16.47 30.04 -17.98
C GLU A 212 -15.51 28.84 -17.94
N ALA A 213 -15.01 28.40 -19.10
CA ALA A 213 -14.09 27.27 -19.18
C ALA A 213 -12.74 27.58 -18.53
N GLU A 214 -12.23 28.80 -18.72
CA GLU A 214 -11.02 29.31 -18.09
C GLU A 214 -11.17 29.35 -16.57
N ASN A 215 -12.21 30.00 -16.05
CA ASN A 215 -12.47 30.08 -14.61
C ASN A 215 -12.56 28.70 -13.94
N ILE A 216 -13.24 27.74 -14.56
CA ILE A 216 -13.35 26.38 -14.03
C ILE A 216 -11.98 25.68 -14.01
N TYR A 217 -11.17 25.85 -15.05
CA TYR A 217 -9.85 25.24 -15.11
C TYR A 217 -8.89 25.88 -14.10
N THR A 218 -8.83 27.21 -14.04
CA THR A 218 -7.93 27.95 -13.15
C THR A 218 -8.25 27.73 -11.68
N ASP A 219 -9.54 27.68 -11.31
CA ASP A 219 -9.99 27.32 -9.96
C ASP A 219 -9.49 25.93 -9.56
N ILE A 220 -9.78 24.90 -10.38
CA ILE A 220 -9.35 23.52 -10.10
C ILE A 220 -7.83 23.40 -10.10
N ASN A 221 -7.13 24.07 -11.00
CA ASN A 221 -5.68 24.05 -11.08
C ASN A 221 -5.06 24.62 -9.81
N THR A 222 -5.46 25.83 -9.42
CA THR A 222 -4.91 26.54 -8.27
C THR A 222 -5.20 25.79 -6.97
N ARG A 223 -6.44 25.32 -6.80
CA ARG A 223 -6.83 24.52 -5.64
C ARG A 223 -6.01 23.23 -5.53
N LEU A 224 -5.84 22.51 -6.63
CA LEU A 224 -5.11 21.25 -6.63
C LEU A 224 -3.62 21.46 -6.33
N LYS A 225 -3.01 22.53 -6.85
CA LYS A 225 -1.62 22.89 -6.51
C LYS A 225 -1.43 23.08 -5.00
N ASN A 226 -2.32 23.86 -4.38
CA ASN A 226 -2.30 24.12 -2.93
C ASN A 226 -2.55 22.85 -2.11
N GLU A 227 -3.55 22.03 -2.51
CA GLU A 227 -3.88 20.79 -1.81
C GLU A 227 -2.73 19.77 -1.88
N ILE A 228 -2.07 19.61 -3.03
CA ILE A 228 -0.92 18.70 -3.17
C ILE A 228 0.23 19.16 -2.28
N GLU A 229 0.56 20.45 -2.27
CA GLU A 229 1.64 20.98 -1.43
C GLU A 229 1.37 20.76 0.06
N GLN A 230 0.16 21.06 0.54
CA GLN A 230 -0.23 20.84 1.93
C GLN A 230 -0.20 19.36 2.30
N PHE A 231 -0.72 18.49 1.43
CA PHE A 231 -0.71 17.05 1.65
C PHE A 231 0.73 16.49 1.78
N ILE A 232 1.61 16.93 0.89
CA ILE A 232 3.04 16.57 0.91
C ILE A 232 3.71 17.06 2.19
N ALA A 233 3.35 18.23 2.72
CA ALA A 233 3.89 18.74 3.98
C ALA A 233 3.40 17.94 5.20
N LEU A 234 2.12 17.58 5.23
CA LEU A 234 1.50 16.82 6.33
C LEU A 234 2.06 15.39 6.46
N ARG A 235 2.71 14.86 5.43
CA ARG A 235 3.32 13.53 5.48
C ARG A 235 4.25 13.36 6.68
N LEU A 236 5.02 14.38 7.06
CA LEU A 236 5.99 14.28 8.16
C LEU A 236 5.27 14.06 9.50
N SER A 237 4.20 14.83 9.72
CA SER A 237 3.39 14.73 10.93
C SER A 237 2.66 13.39 11.09
N LEU A 238 2.47 12.63 10.01
CA LEU A 238 1.83 11.32 10.03
C LEU A 238 2.86 10.18 10.04
N VAL A 239 3.83 10.22 9.13
CA VAL A 239 4.78 9.13 8.87
C VAL A 239 5.74 8.96 10.04
N ASP A 240 6.29 10.05 10.59
CA ASP A 240 7.26 9.97 11.70
C ASP A 240 6.68 9.26 12.94
N PRO A 241 5.51 9.65 13.50
CA PRO A 241 4.95 8.95 14.66
C PRO A 241 4.50 7.52 14.33
N THR A 242 4.07 7.25 13.10
CA THR A 242 3.73 5.89 12.66
C THR A 242 4.97 4.98 12.64
N PHE A 243 6.10 5.44 12.10
CA PHE A 243 7.35 4.66 12.12
C PHE A 243 7.90 4.49 13.54
N GLU A 244 7.81 5.53 14.38
CA GLU A 244 8.21 5.43 15.78
C GLU A 244 7.35 4.39 16.52
N SER A 245 6.04 4.41 16.31
CA SER A 245 5.11 3.43 16.90
C SER A 245 5.43 2.02 16.40
N PHE A 246 5.70 1.85 15.11
CA PHE A 246 6.07 0.57 14.52
C PHE A 246 7.33 -0.03 15.16
N ILE A 247 8.39 0.75 15.33
CA ILE A 247 9.63 0.29 15.97
C ILE A 247 9.39 -0.08 17.43
N LYS A 248 8.61 0.72 18.18
CA LYS A 248 8.26 0.41 19.58
C LYS A 248 7.48 -0.89 19.71
N ILE A 249 6.54 -1.13 18.81
CA ILE A 249 5.74 -2.36 18.75
C ILE A 249 6.64 -3.56 18.46
N GLN A 250 7.55 -3.45 17.49
CA GLN A 250 8.53 -4.51 17.20
C GLN A 250 9.43 -4.80 18.41
N LEU A 251 9.94 -3.76 19.07
CA LEU A 251 10.77 -3.92 20.26
C LEU A 251 10.01 -4.65 21.38
N LYS A 252 8.74 -4.27 21.62
CA LYS A 252 7.89 -4.94 22.60
C LYS A 252 7.67 -6.40 22.21
N LEU A 253 7.33 -6.69 20.94
CA LEU A 253 7.12 -8.04 20.43
C LEU A 253 8.32 -8.95 20.67
N TYR A 254 9.50 -8.52 20.23
CA TYR A 254 10.71 -9.32 20.40
C TYR A 254 11.11 -9.44 21.86
N GLY A 255 10.88 -8.42 22.68
CA GLY A 255 11.10 -8.46 24.12
C GLY A 255 10.19 -9.48 24.83
N ASP A 256 8.90 -9.46 24.52
CA ASP A 256 7.91 -10.37 25.12
C ASP A 256 8.15 -11.83 24.70
N ILE A 257 8.49 -12.05 23.42
CA ILE A 257 8.89 -13.38 22.91
C ILE A 257 10.15 -13.88 23.60
N TYR A 258 11.18 -13.02 23.72
CA TYR A 258 12.43 -13.38 24.38
C TYR A 258 12.20 -13.74 25.85
N ALA A 259 11.47 -12.90 26.59
CA ALA A 259 11.15 -13.16 27.99
C ALA A 259 10.38 -14.48 28.15
N ARG A 260 9.48 -14.80 27.21
CA ARG A 260 8.74 -16.05 27.23
C ARG A 260 9.63 -17.27 26.96
N LEU A 261 10.60 -17.14 26.05
CA LEU A 261 11.60 -18.18 25.74
C LEU A 261 12.50 -18.45 26.94
N GLU A 262 13.00 -17.38 27.57
CA GLU A 262 13.91 -17.45 28.72
C GLU A 262 13.24 -18.07 29.96
N GLN A 263 11.99 -17.71 30.24
CA GLN A 263 11.25 -18.19 31.42
C GLN A 263 11.18 -19.73 31.49
N LYS A 264 11.12 -20.41 30.35
CA LYS A 264 11.02 -21.88 30.28
C LYS A 264 12.36 -22.60 30.03
N GLN A 265 13.45 -21.87 29.75
CA GLN A 265 14.80 -22.45 29.58
C GLN A 265 15.31 -23.11 30.88
N GLN A 266 14.72 -22.75 32.04
CA GLN A 266 15.01 -23.31 33.36
C GLN A 266 14.59 -24.79 33.54
N GLN A 267 13.94 -25.43 32.55
CA GLN A 267 13.53 -26.84 32.61
C GLN A 267 14.40 -27.80 31.78
N LEU A 268 15.51 -27.33 31.21
CA LEU A 268 16.49 -28.20 30.55
C LEU A 268 17.21 -29.07 31.59
N ASP A 269 17.61 -30.28 31.22
CA ASP A 269 18.33 -31.18 32.12
C ASP A 269 19.74 -30.66 32.42
N ALA A 270 20.22 -30.91 33.65
CA ALA A 270 21.49 -30.38 34.14
C ALA A 270 22.68 -30.70 33.23
N MET A 271 22.63 -31.84 32.52
CA MET A 271 23.68 -32.28 31.61
C MET A 271 23.75 -31.39 30.35
N THR A 272 22.62 -30.98 29.79
CA THR A 272 22.59 -30.07 28.63
C THR A 272 23.02 -28.65 29.01
N VAL A 273 22.75 -28.24 30.25
CA VAL A 273 23.21 -26.95 30.79
C VAL A 273 24.74 -26.97 30.97
N GLU A 274 25.30 -28.02 31.57
CA GLU A 274 26.75 -28.18 31.72
C GLU A 274 27.46 -28.24 30.36
N GLU A 275 26.91 -28.96 29.37
CA GLU A 275 27.48 -29.01 28.03
C GLU A 275 27.40 -27.69 27.25
N HIS A 276 26.40 -26.84 27.56
CA HIS A 276 26.31 -25.48 27.04
C HIS A 276 27.40 -24.59 27.68
N GLU A 277 27.59 -24.69 29.00
CA GLU A 277 28.62 -23.94 29.72
C GLU A 277 30.04 -24.34 29.31
N GLU A 278 30.24 -25.56 28.84
CA GLU A 278 31.52 -26.08 28.34
C GLU A 278 31.75 -25.89 26.83
N ASP A 279 30.89 -25.16 26.11
CA ASP A 279 30.93 -24.96 24.64
C ASP A 279 30.95 -26.26 23.81
N LYS A 280 30.45 -27.38 24.34
CA LYS A 280 30.45 -28.71 23.68
C LYS A 280 29.21 -28.97 22.83
N LEU A 281 28.21 -28.10 22.95
CA LEU A 281 26.89 -28.28 22.36
C LEU A 281 26.93 -28.30 20.83
N ASP A 282 27.72 -27.41 20.22
CA ASP A 282 27.88 -27.35 18.75
C ASP A 282 28.49 -28.64 18.18
N ALA A 283 29.52 -29.20 18.84
CA ALA A 283 30.16 -30.44 18.42
C ALA A 283 29.19 -31.63 18.52
N ARG A 284 28.39 -31.69 19.60
CA ARG A 284 27.35 -32.71 19.78
C ARG A 284 26.24 -32.58 18.73
N LEU A 285 25.85 -31.35 18.41
CA LEU A 285 24.84 -31.07 17.39
C LEU A 285 25.34 -31.48 15.99
N GLU A 286 26.61 -31.22 15.68
CA GLU A 286 27.24 -31.67 14.44
C GLU A 286 27.33 -33.20 14.35
N GLU A 287 27.61 -33.88 15.46
CA GLU A 287 27.58 -35.35 15.54
C GLU A 287 26.17 -35.92 15.29
N ILE A 288 25.13 -35.33 15.91
CA ILE A 288 23.74 -35.74 15.72
C ILE A 288 23.32 -35.51 14.26
N LEU A 289 23.64 -34.35 13.67
CA LEU A 289 23.38 -34.06 12.27
C LEU A 289 24.09 -35.04 11.33
N SER A 290 25.32 -35.44 11.67
CA SER A 290 26.06 -36.47 10.93
C SER A 290 25.35 -37.84 10.99
N ARG A 291 24.88 -38.25 12.18
CA ARG A 291 24.09 -39.47 12.35
C ARG A 291 22.75 -39.43 11.61
N MET A 292 22.07 -38.28 11.61
CA MET A 292 20.84 -38.07 10.82
C MET A 292 21.09 -38.17 9.31
N ARG A 293 22.20 -37.62 8.81
CA ARG A 293 22.60 -37.80 7.40
C ARG A 293 22.94 -39.26 7.07
N ALA A 294 23.49 -40.01 8.02
CA ALA A 294 23.78 -41.43 7.82
C ALA A 294 22.52 -42.30 7.73
N LEU A 295 21.42 -41.87 8.37
CA LEU A 295 20.09 -42.53 8.34
C LEU A 295 19.30 -42.31 7.04
N ASP A 296 19.88 -41.67 6.02
CA ASP A 296 19.24 -41.43 4.74
C ASP A 296 18.84 -42.77 4.06
N ILE A 297 17.63 -42.83 3.50
CA ILE A 297 16.97 -44.07 3.00
C ILE A 297 17.80 -44.77 1.91
N LYS A 298 18.75 -44.06 1.30
CA LYS A 298 19.69 -44.62 0.30
C LYS A 298 20.83 -45.47 0.90
N ASN A 299 21.02 -45.42 2.23
CA ASN A 299 22.06 -46.16 2.95
C ASN A 299 21.52 -47.35 3.79
N LEU A 300 20.21 -47.63 3.70
CA LEU A 300 19.55 -48.83 4.21
C LEU A 300 19.41 -49.87 3.08
#